data_AF-A0A9P7GLG3-F1
#
_entry.id   AF-A0A9P7GLG3-F1
#
_cell.length_a   1.000
_cell.length_b   1.000
_cell.length_c   1.000
_cell.angle_alpha   90.00
_cell.angle_beta   90.00
_cell.angle_gamma   90.00
#
_symmetry.space_group_name_H-M   'P 1'
#
loop_
_entity.id
_entity.type
_entity.pdbx_description
1 polymer ?
#
loop_
_entity_poly.entity_id
_entity_poly.type
_entity_poly.pdbx_seq_one_letter_code
_entity_poly.pdbx_strand_id
1 'polypeptide(L)'
;MSTTFSTTNTSQWSASNINLKYKNVAAQLKGDIEGKYSSTVPFLDFVHHVWGLDPNLAQKINDYKWELLPDKISQYDNTQYESQLYEPFAAMADALIQEVEKVLGKTSVEAKGTFLYFWNHLMLSSLQTSASRRKPDMLAIDAIFSSLPPNWLFVRQVLEFKRMSDDTPKTSTSSFSDASASSARTRSSSRASDGLAAPGLPGASTPGTPSPSIPTAAAFDLFQITKPSPANSRKRKNTQSHATGNAKRARTGDAAQNQVIRKAEADALQLAFYALECLNASTRHFTAGILIDRFKVSLWYYDRACIIRSDEFNFDSEPNKFATMLYAMSNCSAKEAGFDPHLSLPAELPKRPRKLAGFWQDVIGATFSFPPTTSFQNASKSKPVISSPLLRIVENIFSYRGLIGRGTMVYRVAPIVKGVESNEHEALKTSWPLCSRRLEAETIHTIVEKIPEWKDHLPEVVASATLSAEELELPRVELLKLCSVERFEDRWLHMILMKLYGKLWEVGSVEAFQDVFVNCVE
;
A
#
# COMPACT_ATOMS: atom_id res chain seq x y z
N MET A 1 18.05 -42.29 11.38
CA MET A 1 17.67 -41.43 12.52
C MET A 1 16.97 -40.21 11.94
N SER A 2 15.67 -40.07 12.22
CA SER A 2 14.82 -39.04 11.63
C SER A 2 14.85 -37.79 12.50
N THR A 3 15.42 -36.70 12.01
CA THR A 3 15.46 -35.41 12.71
C THR A 3 14.32 -34.53 12.21
N THR A 4 13.32 -34.38 13.06
CA THR A 4 12.22 -33.44 12.92
C THR A 4 12.72 -32.01 13.04
N PHE A 5 12.57 -31.21 11.98
CA PHE A 5 12.77 -29.76 12.04
C PHE A 5 11.65 -29.11 12.85
N SER A 6 12.03 -28.47 13.95
CA SER A 6 11.17 -27.63 14.78
C SER A 6 10.84 -26.35 14.02
N THR A 7 9.56 -26.14 13.72
CA THR A 7 9.01 -24.87 13.24
C THR A 7 9.25 -23.79 14.29
N THR A 8 10.01 -22.76 13.92
CA THR A 8 10.27 -21.57 14.72
C THR A 8 8.98 -20.85 15.07
N ASN A 9 8.78 -20.62 16.37
CA ASN A 9 7.72 -19.80 16.94
C ASN A 9 7.77 -18.39 16.36
N THR A 10 6.75 -18.02 15.58
CA THR A 10 6.41 -16.61 15.32
C THR A 10 6.13 -15.91 16.65
N SER A 11 7.05 -15.06 17.09
CA SER A 11 6.90 -14.26 18.31
C SER A 11 5.61 -13.44 18.26
N GLN A 12 4.73 -13.62 19.24
CA GLN A 12 3.59 -12.71 19.44
C GLN A 12 4.13 -11.30 19.77
N TRP A 13 3.88 -10.35 18.87
CA TRP A 13 4.31 -8.97 19.04
C TRP A 13 3.35 -8.21 19.96
N SER A 14 3.89 -7.44 20.92
CA SER A 14 3.09 -6.59 21.81
C SER A 14 2.50 -5.38 21.05
N ALA A 15 1.28 -4.96 21.42
CA ALA A 15 0.56 -3.87 20.79
C ALA A 15 1.30 -2.51 20.83
N SER A 16 2.20 -2.31 21.79
CA SER A 16 3.04 -1.12 21.92
C SER A 16 4.08 -0.98 20.81
N ASN A 17 4.73 -2.09 20.39
CA ASN A 17 5.71 -2.09 19.30
C ASN A 17 5.08 -1.88 17.92
N ILE A 18 3.84 -2.35 17.75
CA ILE A 18 3.05 -2.14 16.53
C ILE A 18 2.69 -0.65 16.37
N ASN A 19 2.28 0.03 17.45
CA ASN A 19 1.92 1.46 17.43
C ASN A 19 3.09 2.41 17.15
N LEU A 20 4.31 2.09 17.63
CA LEU A 20 5.50 2.90 17.34
C LEU A 20 5.92 2.79 15.87
N LYS A 21 5.86 1.58 15.29
CA LYS A 21 6.07 1.36 13.85
C LYS A 21 5.03 2.12 13.00
N TYR A 22 3.75 2.13 13.38
CA TYR A 22 2.71 2.86 12.64
C TYR A 22 2.94 4.36 12.55
N LYS A 23 3.34 5.01 13.65
CA LYS A 23 3.61 6.46 13.64
C LYS A 23 4.76 6.81 12.68
N ASN A 24 5.77 5.96 12.61
CA ASN A 24 6.90 6.14 11.71
C ASN A 24 6.50 5.96 10.24
N VAL A 25 5.69 4.94 9.93
CA VAL A 25 5.21 4.71 8.55
C VAL A 25 4.30 5.85 8.08
N ALA A 26 3.44 6.41 8.94
CA ALA A 26 2.58 7.54 8.55
C ALA A 26 3.38 8.80 8.22
N ALA A 27 4.39 9.12 9.04
CA ALA A 27 5.27 10.26 8.79
C ALA A 27 6.09 10.06 7.49
N GLN A 28 6.62 8.86 7.28
CA GLN A 28 7.34 8.51 6.06
C GLN A 28 6.43 8.60 4.84
N LEU A 29 5.23 8.00 4.89
CA LEU A 29 4.27 8.03 3.80
C LEU A 29 3.84 9.46 3.46
N LYS A 30 3.64 10.32 4.47
CA LYS A 30 3.39 11.74 4.23
C LYS A 30 4.55 12.39 3.48
N GLY A 31 5.79 12.09 3.85
CA GLY A 31 6.98 12.54 3.13
C GLY A 31 7.10 11.97 1.72
N ASP A 32 6.68 10.72 1.50
CA ASP A 32 6.65 10.09 0.17
C ASP A 32 5.61 10.74 -0.75
N ILE A 33 4.56 11.34 -0.19
CA ILE A 33 3.48 11.99 -0.92
C ILE A 33 3.78 13.49 -1.17
N GLU A 34 4.43 14.17 -0.22
CA GLU A 34 4.66 15.61 -0.24
C GLU A 34 5.50 16.05 -1.46
N GLY A 35 4.89 16.87 -2.34
CA GLY A 35 5.52 17.35 -3.59
C GLY A 35 5.65 16.29 -4.69
N LYS A 36 5.07 15.08 -4.50
CA LYS A 36 5.06 14.00 -5.49
C LYS A 36 3.71 13.86 -6.22
N TYR A 37 2.77 14.75 -5.91
CA TYR A 37 1.53 14.93 -6.66
C TYR A 37 1.78 15.53 -8.04
N SER A 38 1.15 14.94 -9.05
CA SER A 38 0.95 15.64 -10.32
C SER A 38 -0.23 16.61 -10.25
N SER A 39 -0.25 17.55 -11.21
CA SER A 39 -1.51 18.14 -11.66
C SER A 39 -2.48 17.05 -12.17
N THR A 40 -3.77 17.35 -12.26
CA THR A 40 -4.71 16.34 -12.75
C THR A 40 -4.52 16.02 -14.23
N VAL A 41 -4.88 14.80 -14.62
CA VAL A 41 -4.98 14.35 -16.01
C VAL A 41 -6.45 14.17 -16.40
N PRO A 42 -6.83 14.32 -17.68
CA PRO A 42 -8.20 14.09 -18.09
C PRO A 42 -8.64 12.65 -17.81
N PHE A 43 -9.91 12.50 -17.41
CA PHE A 43 -10.48 11.21 -17.00
C PHE A 43 -10.32 10.11 -18.05
N LEU A 44 -10.63 10.40 -19.33
CA LEU A 44 -10.57 9.40 -20.40
C LEU A 44 -9.14 8.95 -20.69
N ASP A 45 -8.17 9.88 -20.65
CA ASP A 45 -6.75 9.56 -20.79
C ASP A 45 -6.26 8.67 -19.63
N PHE A 46 -6.71 8.95 -18.40
CA PHE A 46 -6.41 8.08 -17.26
C PHE A 46 -6.93 6.66 -17.50
N VAL A 47 -8.21 6.52 -17.86
CA VAL A 47 -8.83 5.22 -18.07
C VAL A 47 -8.16 4.45 -19.21
N HIS A 48 -7.82 5.14 -20.30
CA HIS A 48 -7.11 4.56 -21.44
C HIS A 48 -5.72 4.05 -21.05
N HIS A 49 -4.89 4.91 -20.44
CA HIS A 49 -3.49 4.55 -20.18
C HIS A 49 -3.31 3.63 -18.98
N VAL A 50 -4.17 3.72 -17.96
CA VAL A 50 -4.04 2.89 -16.74
C VAL A 50 -4.71 1.54 -16.92
N TRP A 51 -5.94 1.50 -17.45
CA TRP A 51 -6.72 0.26 -17.56
C TRP A 51 -6.80 -0.30 -18.99
N GLY A 52 -6.12 0.33 -19.95
CA GLY A 52 -6.02 -0.17 -21.32
C GLY A 52 -7.32 -0.08 -22.13
N LEU A 53 -8.30 0.70 -21.69
CA LEU A 53 -9.56 0.82 -22.42
C LEU A 53 -9.33 1.52 -23.76
N ASP A 54 -9.73 0.89 -24.86
CA ASP A 54 -9.64 1.50 -26.20
C ASP A 54 -10.40 2.86 -26.24
N PRO A 55 -9.81 3.95 -26.77
CA PRO A 55 -10.44 5.26 -26.77
C PRO A 55 -11.78 5.31 -27.54
N ASN A 56 -11.93 4.54 -28.62
CA ASN A 56 -13.20 4.50 -29.37
C ASN A 56 -14.27 3.79 -28.56
N LEU A 57 -13.89 2.72 -27.85
CA LEU A 57 -14.79 2.02 -26.94
C LEU A 57 -15.19 2.91 -25.76
N ALA A 58 -14.22 3.61 -25.16
CA ALA A 58 -14.48 4.58 -24.10
C ALA A 58 -15.44 5.68 -24.57
N GLN A 59 -15.23 6.23 -25.76
CA GLN A 59 -16.11 7.24 -26.34
C GLN A 59 -17.51 6.68 -26.62
N LYS A 60 -17.62 5.46 -27.16
CA LYS A 60 -18.91 4.79 -27.40
C LYS A 60 -19.70 4.59 -26.10
N ILE A 61 -19.04 4.20 -25.01
CA ILE A 61 -19.68 4.11 -23.69
C ILE A 61 -20.08 5.52 -23.24
N ASN A 62 -19.19 6.50 -23.39
CA ASN A 62 -19.41 7.86 -22.94
C ASN A 62 -20.57 8.59 -23.64
N ASP A 63 -20.82 8.27 -24.92
CA ASP A 63 -21.89 8.86 -25.74
C ASP A 63 -23.26 8.22 -25.49
N TYR A 64 -23.30 7.04 -24.87
CA TYR A 64 -24.54 6.37 -24.52
C TYR A 64 -25.16 7.01 -23.27
N LYS A 65 -26.50 7.10 -23.25
CA LYS A 65 -27.23 7.64 -22.10
C LYS A 65 -27.47 6.54 -21.07
N TRP A 66 -26.75 6.60 -19.95
CA TRP A 66 -26.89 5.68 -18.84
C TRP A 66 -27.85 6.21 -17.79
N GLU A 67 -28.57 5.30 -17.13
CA GLU A 67 -29.41 5.62 -15.99
C GLU A 67 -29.00 4.76 -14.80
N LEU A 68 -28.80 5.38 -13.65
CA LEU A 68 -28.55 4.66 -12.41
C LEU A 68 -29.86 4.08 -11.88
N LEU A 69 -29.77 2.96 -11.16
CA LEU A 69 -30.92 2.34 -10.51
C LEU A 69 -31.60 3.34 -9.55
N PRO A 70 -32.84 3.80 -9.82
CA PRO A 70 -33.48 4.88 -9.06
C PRO A 70 -33.60 4.60 -7.56
N ASP A 71 -33.91 3.35 -7.19
CA ASP A 71 -34.01 2.95 -5.79
C ASP A 71 -32.65 2.96 -5.10
N LYS A 72 -31.58 2.55 -5.81
CA LYS A 72 -30.22 2.47 -5.26
C LYS A 72 -29.55 3.82 -5.16
N ILE A 73 -29.75 4.71 -6.13
CA ILE A 73 -29.25 6.08 -6.02
C ILE A 73 -29.96 6.84 -4.89
N SER A 74 -31.27 6.62 -4.72
CA SER A 74 -32.03 7.17 -3.59
C SER A 74 -31.52 6.62 -2.26
N GLN A 75 -31.24 5.32 -2.19
CA GLN A 75 -30.63 4.70 -1.00
C GLN A 75 -29.23 5.27 -0.72
N TYR A 76 -28.43 5.51 -1.77
CA TYR A 76 -27.08 6.08 -1.67
C TYR A 76 -27.12 7.53 -1.16
N ASP A 77 -28.01 8.38 -1.67
CA ASP A 77 -28.09 9.79 -1.27
C ASP A 77 -28.61 9.96 0.17
N ASN A 78 -29.56 9.12 0.58
CA ASN A 78 -30.20 9.17 1.91
C ASN A 78 -29.38 8.47 3.01
N THR A 79 -28.19 7.97 2.68
CA THR A 79 -27.33 7.26 3.62
C THR A 79 -26.72 8.21 4.66
N GLN A 80 -26.75 7.79 5.94
CA GLN A 80 -26.18 8.58 7.05
C GLN A 80 -24.77 8.15 7.44
N TYR A 81 -24.43 6.88 7.22
CA TYR A 81 -23.13 6.31 7.56
C TYR A 81 -22.40 5.83 6.32
N GLU A 82 -21.10 6.12 6.23
CA GLU A 82 -20.25 5.76 5.09
C GLU A 82 -20.36 4.27 4.73
N SER A 83 -20.45 3.39 5.73
CA SER A 83 -20.58 1.95 5.51
C SER A 83 -21.86 1.51 4.79
N GLN A 84 -22.91 2.33 4.81
CA GLN A 84 -24.15 2.07 4.10
C GLN A 84 -24.08 2.47 2.61
N LEU A 85 -23.01 3.18 2.20
CA LEU A 85 -22.80 3.56 0.80
C LEU A 85 -22.40 2.37 -0.08
N TYR A 86 -21.79 1.33 0.49
CA TYR A 86 -21.12 0.30 -0.32
C TYR A 86 -22.08 -0.63 -1.05
N GLU A 87 -23.17 -1.06 -0.41
CA GLU A 87 -24.16 -1.94 -1.04
C GLU A 87 -24.87 -1.25 -2.21
N PRO A 88 -25.44 -0.03 -2.07
CA PRO A 88 -26.06 0.65 -3.20
C PRO A 88 -25.03 1.00 -4.29
N PHE A 89 -23.79 1.34 -3.92
CA PHE A 89 -22.72 1.54 -4.90
C PHE A 89 -22.44 0.28 -5.72
N ALA A 90 -22.23 -0.86 -5.05
CA ALA A 90 -21.96 -2.13 -5.73
C ALA A 90 -23.14 -2.56 -6.61
N ALA A 91 -24.37 -2.38 -6.15
CA ALA A 91 -25.57 -2.70 -6.93
C ALA A 91 -25.70 -1.82 -8.19
N MET A 92 -25.41 -0.51 -8.08
CA MET A 92 -25.37 0.38 -9.26
C MET A 92 -24.24 -0.02 -10.21
N ALA A 93 -23.07 -0.38 -9.67
CA ALA A 93 -21.92 -0.77 -10.46
C ALA A 93 -22.18 -2.05 -11.26
N ASP A 94 -22.73 -3.09 -10.62
CA ASP A 94 -23.07 -4.35 -11.25
C ASP A 94 -24.10 -4.16 -12.38
N ALA A 95 -25.13 -3.33 -12.15
CA ALA A 95 -26.16 -3.03 -13.14
C ALA A 95 -25.58 -2.29 -14.35
N LEU A 96 -24.74 -1.28 -14.13
CA LEU A 96 -24.09 -0.53 -15.21
C LEU A 96 -23.16 -1.41 -16.03
N ILE A 97 -22.35 -2.27 -15.40
CA ILE A 97 -21.45 -3.17 -16.14
C ILE A 97 -22.27 -4.09 -17.06
N GLN A 98 -23.34 -4.69 -16.54
CA GLN A 98 -24.22 -5.55 -17.34
C GLN A 98 -24.88 -4.81 -18.51
N GLU A 99 -25.30 -3.56 -18.28
CA GLU A 99 -25.88 -2.74 -19.34
C GLU A 99 -24.83 -2.36 -20.41
N VAL A 100 -23.61 -1.99 -20.00
CA VAL A 100 -22.51 -1.69 -20.91
C VAL A 100 -22.20 -2.87 -21.81
N GLU A 101 -22.07 -4.07 -21.25
CA GLU A 101 -21.81 -5.28 -22.03
C GLU A 101 -22.91 -5.55 -23.06
N LYS A 102 -24.18 -5.34 -22.67
CA LYS A 102 -25.33 -5.48 -23.56
C LYS A 102 -25.28 -4.46 -24.72
N VAL A 103 -24.98 -3.20 -24.44
CA VAL A 103 -24.86 -2.12 -25.45
C VAL A 103 -23.68 -2.39 -26.40
N LEU A 104 -22.61 -3.00 -25.89
CA LEU A 104 -21.45 -3.38 -26.69
C LEU A 104 -21.68 -4.67 -27.49
N GLY A 105 -22.81 -5.36 -27.30
CA GLY A 105 -23.13 -6.60 -28.01
C GLY A 105 -22.31 -7.81 -27.56
N LYS A 106 -21.70 -7.76 -26.36
CA LYS A 106 -20.96 -8.88 -25.80
C LYS A 106 -21.93 -9.98 -25.39
N THR A 107 -21.65 -11.22 -25.78
CA THR A 107 -22.50 -12.37 -25.39
C THR A 107 -22.18 -12.83 -23.96
N SER A 108 -23.15 -13.45 -23.27
CA SER A 108 -22.97 -13.98 -21.89
C SER A 108 -21.82 -15.00 -21.76
N VAL A 109 -21.33 -15.57 -22.86
CA VAL A 109 -20.19 -16.50 -22.89
C VAL A 109 -18.85 -15.75 -22.98
N GLU A 110 -18.81 -14.61 -23.67
CA GLU A 110 -17.66 -13.68 -23.71
C GLU A 110 -17.58 -12.83 -22.44
N ALA A 111 -18.71 -12.61 -21.76
CA ALA A 111 -18.82 -11.95 -20.45
C ALA A 111 -18.28 -12.79 -19.28
N LYS A 112 -17.70 -13.98 -19.53
CA LYS A 112 -17.09 -14.82 -18.48
C LYS A 112 -15.70 -14.36 -18.04
N GLY A 113 -15.13 -13.35 -18.69
CA GLY A 113 -13.91 -12.69 -18.25
C GLY A 113 -14.25 -11.54 -17.32
N THR A 114 -13.84 -11.67 -16.06
CA THR A 114 -13.71 -10.61 -15.04
C THR A 114 -15.00 -9.94 -14.54
N PHE A 115 -15.80 -10.70 -13.80
CA PHE A 115 -16.71 -10.11 -12.82
C PHE A 115 -15.85 -9.45 -11.72
N LEU A 116 -15.94 -8.13 -11.63
CA LEU A 116 -15.34 -7.38 -10.55
C LEU A 116 -16.15 -7.66 -9.29
N TYR A 117 -15.59 -8.40 -8.34
CA TYR A 117 -16.25 -8.60 -7.06
C TYR A 117 -15.84 -7.48 -6.10
N PHE A 118 -16.85 -6.73 -5.63
CA PHE A 118 -16.65 -5.71 -4.61
C PHE A 118 -16.68 -6.32 -3.21
N TRP A 119 -15.50 -6.65 -2.69
CA TRP A 119 -15.36 -7.06 -1.31
C TRP A 119 -15.43 -5.84 -0.39
N ASN A 120 -16.33 -5.82 0.59
CA ASN A 120 -16.49 -4.69 1.51
C ASN A 120 -16.26 -5.06 2.98
N HIS A 121 -16.01 -4.05 3.81
CA HIS A 121 -15.62 -4.27 5.19
C HIS A 121 -16.71 -4.84 6.11
N LEU A 122 -17.98 -4.83 5.68
CA LEU A 122 -19.10 -5.37 6.44
C LEU A 122 -19.07 -6.90 6.50
N MET A 123 -18.31 -7.56 5.60
CA MET A 123 -18.17 -9.02 5.53
C MET A 123 -17.08 -9.63 6.45
N LEU A 124 -16.66 -8.90 7.49
CA LEU A 124 -15.64 -9.24 8.52
C LEU A 124 -14.15 -9.24 8.10
N SER A 125 -13.38 -8.63 9.01
CA SER A 125 -11.92 -8.54 9.20
C SER A 125 -11.10 -7.66 8.25
N SER A 126 -10.33 -6.78 8.88
CA SER A 126 -9.16 -6.11 8.31
C SER A 126 -8.22 -7.10 7.59
N LEU A 127 -7.64 -6.66 6.49
CA LEU A 127 -6.49 -7.30 5.88
C LEU A 127 -5.25 -7.17 6.77
N GLN A 128 -4.64 -8.31 7.06
CA GLN A 128 -3.42 -8.39 7.87
C GLN A 128 -2.23 -8.75 6.99
N THR A 129 -1.16 -7.99 7.12
CA THR A 129 0.18 -8.33 6.65
C THR A 129 1.07 -8.60 7.85
N SER A 130 2.30 -9.06 7.60
CA SER A 130 3.32 -9.23 8.64
C SER A 130 3.65 -7.94 9.41
N ALA A 131 3.37 -6.76 8.85
CA ALA A 131 3.71 -5.48 9.47
C ALA A 131 2.54 -4.51 9.68
N SER A 132 1.34 -4.81 9.17
CA SER A 132 0.19 -3.91 9.28
C SER A 132 -1.15 -4.65 9.30
N ARG A 133 -2.16 -3.98 9.84
CA ARG A 133 -3.55 -4.40 9.85
C ARG A 133 -4.37 -3.22 9.32
N ARG A 134 -5.04 -3.41 8.18
CA ARG A 134 -5.74 -2.37 7.44
C ARG A 134 -7.17 -2.81 7.13
N LYS A 135 -8.11 -1.88 7.17
CA LYS A 135 -9.52 -2.15 6.88
C LYS A 135 -9.90 -1.25 5.70
N PRO A 136 -9.69 -1.70 4.45
CA PRO A 136 -10.18 -0.97 3.29
C PRO A 136 -11.70 -0.97 3.30
N ASP A 137 -12.30 0.10 2.79
CA ASP A 137 -13.76 0.23 2.70
C ASP A 137 -14.31 -0.77 1.71
N MET A 138 -13.70 -0.79 0.51
CA MET A 138 -14.05 -1.72 -0.54
C MET A 138 -12.85 -2.04 -1.43
N LEU A 139 -12.81 -3.29 -1.92
CA LEU A 139 -11.77 -3.83 -2.78
C LEU A 139 -12.41 -4.38 -4.04
N ALA A 140 -11.79 -4.10 -5.17
CA ALA A 140 -12.11 -4.71 -6.44
C ALA A 140 -11.18 -5.92 -6.64
N ILE A 141 -11.74 -7.13 -6.64
CA ILE A 141 -11.00 -8.38 -6.88
C ILE A 141 -11.62 -9.16 -8.04
N ASP A 142 -10.84 -10.06 -8.64
CA ASP A 142 -11.37 -10.97 -9.63
C ASP A 142 -12.37 -11.95 -8.98
N ALA A 143 -13.54 -12.16 -9.58
CA ALA A 143 -14.56 -13.04 -9.04
C ALA A 143 -14.11 -14.49 -8.88
N ILE A 144 -13.07 -14.95 -9.59
CA ILE A 144 -12.48 -16.28 -9.34
C ILE A 144 -11.95 -16.40 -7.89
N PHE A 145 -11.63 -15.27 -7.25
CA PHE A 145 -11.17 -15.19 -5.87
C PHE A 145 -12.28 -14.79 -4.88
N SER A 146 -13.52 -14.61 -5.32
CA SER A 146 -14.66 -14.20 -4.46
C SER A 146 -14.93 -15.16 -3.29
N SER A 147 -14.58 -16.45 -3.46
CA SER A 147 -14.72 -17.47 -2.42
C SER A 147 -13.55 -17.54 -1.43
N LEU A 148 -12.47 -16.78 -1.68
CA LEU A 148 -11.30 -16.73 -0.82
C LEU A 148 -11.38 -15.51 0.11
N PRO A 149 -10.78 -15.58 1.30
CA PRO A 149 -10.54 -14.37 2.09
C PRO A 149 -9.76 -13.35 1.24
N PRO A 150 -10.11 -12.06 1.32
CA PRO A 150 -9.41 -11.03 0.56
C PRO A 150 -7.93 -11.01 0.92
N ASN A 151 -7.10 -10.69 -0.06
CA ASN A 151 -5.66 -10.56 0.14
C ASN A 151 -5.11 -9.48 -0.80
N TRP A 152 -4.20 -8.65 -0.29
CA TRP A 152 -3.53 -7.59 -1.07
C TRP A 152 -2.88 -8.10 -2.36
N LEU A 153 -2.47 -9.37 -2.39
CA LEU A 153 -1.92 -10.05 -3.56
C LEU A 153 -2.91 -10.17 -4.73
N PHE A 154 -4.22 -10.23 -4.48
CA PHE A 154 -5.26 -10.40 -5.51
C PHE A 154 -6.07 -9.12 -5.77
N VAL A 155 -5.82 -8.05 -5.00
CA VAL A 155 -6.54 -6.78 -5.15
C VAL A 155 -6.19 -6.14 -6.49
N ARG A 156 -7.19 -5.87 -7.33
CA ARG A 156 -6.99 -5.15 -8.59
C ARG A 156 -6.98 -3.65 -8.34
N GLN A 157 -7.99 -3.15 -7.63
CA GLN A 157 -8.12 -1.75 -7.25
C GLN A 157 -8.66 -1.62 -5.83
N VAL A 158 -8.31 -0.52 -5.17
CA VAL A 158 -8.81 -0.17 -3.83
C VAL A 158 -9.74 1.03 -3.93
N LEU A 159 -10.86 0.97 -3.22
CA LEU A 159 -11.83 2.05 -3.13
C LEU A 159 -11.87 2.55 -1.68
N GLU A 160 -11.63 3.85 -1.50
CA GLU A 160 -11.76 4.55 -0.23
C GLU A 160 -12.92 5.54 -0.33
N PHE A 161 -13.87 5.45 0.60
CA PHE A 161 -15.00 6.34 0.70
C PHE A 161 -14.70 7.40 1.75
N LYS A 162 -14.82 8.68 1.40
CA LYS A 162 -14.63 9.75 2.37
C LYS A 162 -15.67 9.63 3.48
N ARG A 163 -15.19 9.73 4.72
CA ARG A 163 -16.07 9.76 5.90
C ARG A 163 -17.04 10.90 5.78
N MET A 164 -18.32 10.64 5.94
CA MET A 164 -19.30 11.71 6.16
C MET A 164 -18.92 12.45 7.45
N SER A 165 -18.98 13.78 7.45
CA SER A 165 -18.76 14.56 8.68
C SER A 165 -19.80 14.15 9.71
N ASP A 166 -19.39 13.85 10.94
CA ASP A 166 -20.25 13.77 12.13
C ASP A 166 -20.82 15.16 12.51
N ASP A 167 -21.17 15.97 11.52
CA ASP A 167 -21.99 17.15 11.76
C ASP A 167 -23.38 16.60 12.09
N THR A 168 -23.70 16.66 13.37
CA THR A 168 -25.01 16.37 13.94
C THR A 168 -26.12 16.73 12.95
N PRO A 169 -27.12 15.85 12.74
CA PRO A 169 -28.14 16.08 11.74
C PRO A 169 -28.75 17.46 11.95
N LYS A 170 -28.63 18.32 10.92
CA LYS A 170 -29.33 19.61 10.88
C LYS A 170 -30.81 19.29 11.02
N THR A 171 -31.36 19.52 12.21
CA THR A 171 -32.79 19.54 12.44
C THR A 171 -33.36 20.57 11.49
N SER A 172 -34.04 20.08 10.45
CA SER A 172 -34.87 20.88 9.56
C SER A 172 -35.93 21.56 10.42
N THR A 173 -35.68 22.80 10.81
CA THR A 173 -36.68 23.64 11.43
C THR A 173 -37.56 24.17 10.31
N SER A 174 -38.59 23.40 9.97
CA SER A 174 -39.75 23.89 9.25
C SER A 174 -40.42 24.96 10.11
N SER A 175 -40.45 26.17 9.59
CA SER A 175 -41.23 27.29 10.12
C SER A 175 -42.72 26.96 10.10
N PHE A 176 -43.34 26.79 11.27
CA PHE A 176 -44.76 27.09 11.49
C PHE A 176 -44.95 27.67 12.89
N SER A 177 -45.74 28.74 12.93
CA SER A 177 -46.00 29.65 14.04
C SER A 177 -47.13 29.19 14.97
N ASP A 178 -46.94 29.51 16.27
CA ASP A 178 -47.89 29.85 17.34
C ASP A 178 -49.17 29.02 17.60
N ALA A 179 -49.31 28.50 18.83
CA ALA A 179 -50.09 29.16 19.90
C ALA A 179 -50.15 28.32 21.21
N SER A 180 -49.70 28.95 22.31
CA SER A 180 -50.15 28.89 23.72
C SER A 180 -50.90 27.68 24.30
N ALA A 181 -50.42 27.14 25.44
CA ALA A 181 -51.05 27.34 26.75
C ALA A 181 -50.29 26.63 27.91
N SER A 182 -50.26 27.32 29.04
CA SER A 182 -49.67 27.00 30.34
C SER A 182 -50.38 25.88 31.12
N SER A 183 -49.67 25.12 31.96
CA SER A 183 -50.03 24.94 33.38
C SER A 183 -48.92 24.27 34.19
N ALA A 184 -48.83 24.69 35.46
CA ALA A 184 -47.84 24.35 36.47
C ALA A 184 -48.25 23.12 37.33
N ARG A 185 -47.39 22.84 38.35
CA ARG A 185 -47.62 22.07 39.61
C ARG A 185 -47.48 20.53 39.50
N THR A 186 -46.89 19.77 40.45
CA THR A 186 -46.40 20.00 41.84
C THR A 186 -45.39 18.89 42.24
N ARG A 187 -44.61 19.19 43.28
CA ARG A 187 -43.70 18.32 44.07
C ARG A 187 -44.39 17.21 44.89
N SER A 188 -43.65 16.13 45.17
CA SER A 188 -43.48 15.48 46.50
C SER A 188 -42.44 14.34 46.36
N SER A 189 -41.24 14.32 46.94
CA SER A 189 -40.77 14.32 48.35
C SER A 189 -40.78 12.95 49.05
N SER A 190 -39.59 12.41 49.34
CA SER A 190 -39.18 11.83 50.65
C SER A 190 -37.71 11.38 50.54
N ARG A 191 -36.75 12.13 51.12
CA ARG A 191 -36.15 11.98 52.48
C ARG A 191 -35.25 10.74 52.60
N ALA A 192 -33.93 10.93 52.67
CA ALA A 192 -33.09 11.22 53.86
C ALA A 192 -32.61 9.89 54.50
N SER A 193 -31.36 9.71 54.93
CA SER A 193 -30.56 10.62 55.76
C SER A 193 -29.09 10.18 55.86
N ASP A 194 -28.20 11.17 55.98
CA ASP A 194 -27.05 11.34 56.89
C ASP A 194 -26.08 10.17 57.15
N GLY A 195 -24.76 10.32 57.20
CA GLY A 195 -23.87 11.48 57.26
C GLY A 195 -22.54 11.07 57.92
N LEU A 196 -21.42 11.69 57.46
CA LEU A 196 -20.23 12.17 58.20
C LEU A 196 -19.52 11.21 59.21
N ALA A 197 -18.20 11.08 59.38
CA ALA A 197 -17.00 11.81 58.99
C ALA A 197 -15.75 10.92 59.26
N ALA A 198 -14.58 11.32 58.73
CA ALA A 198 -13.22 10.82 59.06
C ALA A 198 -12.70 11.45 60.40
N PRO A 199 -11.41 11.39 60.84
CA PRO A 199 -10.18 10.69 60.37
C PRO A 199 -9.28 10.07 61.50
N GLY A 200 -8.15 9.42 61.16
CA GLY A 200 -7.05 9.11 62.11
C GLY A 200 -5.89 8.24 61.57
N LEU A 201 -4.67 8.78 61.58
CA LEU A 201 -3.33 8.16 61.36
C LEU A 201 -2.67 7.79 62.73
N PRO A 202 -1.37 7.38 62.91
CA PRO A 202 -0.29 6.79 62.05
C PRO A 202 0.56 5.64 62.74
N GLY A 203 1.58 5.10 62.01
CA GLY A 203 2.86 4.53 62.54
C GLY A 203 3.11 3.04 62.22
N ALA A 204 4.31 2.49 61.93
CA ALA A 204 5.70 2.97 61.95
C ALA A 204 6.69 1.95 61.25
N SER A 205 7.77 2.45 60.60
CA SER A 205 9.23 2.00 60.50
C SER A 205 9.66 0.50 60.40
N THR A 206 10.75 0.01 59.75
CA THR A 206 12.00 0.48 59.04
C THR A 206 12.74 -0.78 58.41
N PRO A 207 14.09 -0.90 58.18
CA PRO A 207 14.80 -0.82 56.87
C PRO A 207 15.81 -1.99 56.53
N GLY A 208 16.45 -2.01 55.33
CA GLY A 208 17.66 -2.84 55.08
C GLY A 208 18.15 -3.01 53.61
N THR A 209 19.37 -2.51 53.33
CA THR A 209 20.27 -2.53 52.12
C THR A 209 21.10 -3.85 51.95
N PRO A 210 22.09 -4.04 51.03
CA PRO A 210 22.29 -3.74 49.58
C PRO A 210 22.93 -4.90 48.69
N SER A 211 22.86 -4.76 47.34
CA SER A 211 23.73 -5.28 46.22
C SER A 211 23.91 -6.80 45.95
N PRO A 212 24.33 -7.31 44.74
CA PRO A 212 24.99 -6.65 43.59
C PRO A 212 24.43 -6.96 42.16
N SER A 213 25.08 -6.29 41.19
CA SER A 213 24.92 -6.22 39.73
C SER A 213 25.21 -7.48 38.89
N ILE A 214 24.45 -7.66 37.80
CA ILE A 214 24.87 -8.33 36.54
C ILE A 214 24.38 -7.46 35.36
N PRO A 215 25.24 -7.08 34.39
CA PRO A 215 24.83 -6.29 33.24
C PRO A 215 24.30 -7.19 32.12
N THR A 216 23.01 -7.04 31.78
CA THR A 216 22.43 -7.64 30.58
C THR A 216 22.76 -6.77 29.37
N ALA A 217 23.35 -7.40 28.35
CA ALA A 217 23.83 -6.79 27.12
C ALA A 217 22.81 -5.86 26.45
N ALA A 218 23.26 -4.65 26.17
CA ALA A 218 22.56 -3.68 25.33
C ALA A 218 22.56 -4.17 23.87
N ALA A 219 21.36 -4.28 23.29
CA ALA A 219 21.19 -4.38 21.86
C ALA A 219 21.68 -3.07 21.22
N PHE A 220 22.69 -3.18 20.36
CA PHE A 220 23.19 -2.08 19.55
C PHE A 220 22.14 -1.68 18.52
N ASP A 221 21.61 -0.46 18.69
CA ASP A 221 20.72 0.20 17.74
C ASP A 221 21.59 0.99 16.75
N LEU A 222 21.94 0.36 15.62
CA LEU A 222 22.84 0.94 14.62
C LEU A 222 22.07 1.43 13.38
N PHE A 223 21.38 2.55 13.50
CA PHE A 223 21.02 3.43 12.37
C PHE A 223 20.93 4.90 12.82
N GLN A 224 22.08 5.56 13.02
CA GLN A 224 22.14 7.02 12.98
C GLN A 224 22.63 7.48 11.61
N ILE A 225 21.70 7.99 10.80
CA ILE A 225 22.01 8.79 9.62
C ILE A 225 22.53 10.14 10.12
N THR A 226 23.82 10.37 9.92
CA THR A 226 24.48 11.65 10.16
C THR A 226 23.93 12.73 9.22
N LYS A 227 23.33 13.78 9.79
CA LYS A 227 23.01 15.02 9.08
C LYS A 227 24.23 15.96 9.13
N PRO A 228 24.59 16.66 8.04
CA PRO A 228 25.59 17.72 8.11
C PRO A 228 24.99 18.97 8.80
N SER A 229 25.70 19.50 9.80
CA SER A 229 25.41 20.78 10.45
C SER A 229 25.63 21.95 9.50
N PRO A 230 24.71 22.94 9.44
CA PRO A 230 25.05 24.27 8.96
C PRO A 230 25.58 25.14 10.10
N ALA A 231 26.63 25.88 9.77
CA ALA A 231 27.36 26.78 10.64
C ALA A 231 26.52 27.98 11.13
N ASN A 232 26.75 28.31 12.39
CA ASN A 232 26.58 29.58 13.09
C ASN A 232 26.16 30.81 12.25
N SER A 233 24.96 31.33 12.53
CA SER A 233 24.74 32.79 12.49
C SER A 233 23.94 33.25 13.71
N ARG A 234 24.42 34.35 14.28
CA ARG A 234 24.20 34.82 15.64
C ARG A 234 22.79 35.39 15.88
N LYS A 235 22.23 35.03 17.04
CA LYS A 235 21.17 35.77 17.74
C LYS A 235 21.49 37.28 17.81
N ARG A 236 20.60 38.11 17.29
CA ARG A 236 20.40 39.48 17.78
C ARG A 236 19.06 39.57 18.50
N LYS A 237 19.15 39.83 19.80
CA LYS A 237 18.09 40.34 20.68
C LYS A 237 17.77 41.76 20.21
N ASN A 238 16.50 42.12 20.01
CA ASN A 238 16.09 43.51 20.22
C ASN A 238 14.64 43.63 20.72
N THR A 239 14.55 44.10 21.96
CA THR A 239 13.57 44.96 22.62
C THR A 239 12.13 45.08 22.11
N GLN A 240 11.22 44.72 23.02
CA GLN A 240 9.95 45.38 23.38
C GLN A 240 9.55 46.64 22.59
N SER A 241 8.34 46.62 22.06
CA SER A 241 7.40 47.73 22.25
C SER A 241 6.00 47.17 22.51
N HIS A 242 5.41 47.64 23.60
CA HIS A 242 4.03 47.42 23.98
C HIS A 242 3.10 48.16 23.00
N ALA A 243 2.13 47.45 22.44
CA ALA A 243 0.87 48.04 22.03
C ALA A 243 -0.25 47.05 22.34
N THR A 244 -0.96 47.35 23.43
CA THR A 244 -2.25 46.81 23.83
C THR A 244 -3.29 47.02 22.72
N GLY A 245 -4.09 46.00 22.40
CA GLY A 245 -5.30 46.25 21.60
C GLY A 245 -5.95 45.01 20.99
N ASN A 246 -6.96 44.50 21.69
CA ASN A 246 -8.13 43.79 21.16
C ASN A 246 -7.94 42.44 20.47
N ALA A 247 -8.08 41.39 21.29
CA ALA A 247 -8.72 40.15 20.89
C ALA A 247 -10.10 40.42 20.28
N LYS A 248 -10.25 40.21 18.96
CA LYS A 248 -11.55 40.10 18.29
C LYS A 248 -11.48 38.98 17.25
N ARG A 249 -12.17 37.88 17.58
CA ARG A 249 -12.73 36.84 16.69
C ARG A 249 -11.77 36.32 15.61
N ALA A 250 -11.11 35.20 15.91
CA ALA A 250 -10.72 34.26 14.86
C ALA A 250 -11.98 33.90 14.06
N ARG A 251 -11.94 34.16 12.75
CA ARG A 251 -13.03 33.85 11.83
C ARG A 251 -13.24 32.34 11.85
N THR A 252 -14.45 31.90 12.23
CA THR A 252 -14.89 30.50 12.20
C THR A 252 -14.73 29.84 10.83
N GLY A 253 -14.66 30.62 9.75
CA GLY A 253 -14.39 30.15 8.39
C GLY A 253 -12.99 29.57 8.17
N ASP A 254 -11.95 30.16 8.77
CA ASP A 254 -10.56 29.71 8.55
C ASP A 254 -10.27 28.39 9.27
N ALA A 255 -10.92 28.16 10.41
CA ALA A 255 -10.82 26.90 11.15
C ALA A 255 -11.57 25.76 10.43
N ALA A 256 -12.78 26.03 9.91
CA ALA A 256 -13.57 25.08 9.15
C ALA A 256 -12.89 24.70 7.82
N GLN A 257 -12.34 25.69 7.10
CA GLN A 257 -11.61 25.44 5.85
C GLN A 257 -10.32 24.65 6.10
N ASN A 258 -9.57 24.96 7.16
CA ASN A 258 -8.40 24.17 7.56
C ASN A 258 -8.77 22.74 8.00
N GLN A 259 -9.95 22.53 8.57
CA GLN A 259 -10.43 21.20 8.94
C GLN A 259 -10.83 20.36 7.72
N VAL A 260 -11.48 20.98 6.72
CA VAL A 260 -11.84 20.34 5.45
C VAL A 260 -10.59 19.94 4.66
N ILE A 261 -9.58 20.82 4.58
CA ILE A 261 -8.31 20.52 3.91
C ILE A 261 -7.59 19.36 4.59
N ARG A 262 -7.46 19.40 5.94
CA ARG A 262 -6.84 18.31 6.71
C ARG A 262 -7.56 16.98 6.56
N LYS A 263 -8.88 16.99 6.39
CA LYS A 263 -9.69 15.79 6.19
C LYS A 263 -9.52 15.21 4.79
N ALA A 264 -9.56 16.05 3.75
CA ALA A 264 -9.28 15.62 2.38
C ALA A 264 -7.85 15.06 2.23
N GLU A 265 -6.87 15.64 2.92
CA GLU A 265 -5.51 15.11 3.03
C GLU A 265 -5.47 13.75 3.75
N ALA A 266 -6.32 13.54 4.77
CA ALA A 266 -6.36 12.28 5.52
C ALA A 266 -6.93 11.12 4.68
N ASP A 267 -7.97 11.36 3.89
CA ASP A 267 -8.58 10.32 3.04
C ASP A 267 -7.65 9.95 1.88
N ALA A 268 -6.98 10.94 1.27
CA ALA A 268 -5.93 10.69 0.27
C ALA A 268 -4.73 9.92 0.86
N LEU A 269 -4.35 10.22 2.11
CA LEU A 269 -3.32 9.49 2.83
C LEU A 269 -3.74 8.04 3.11
N GLN A 270 -5.01 7.82 3.45
CA GLN A 270 -5.56 6.48 3.68
C GLN A 270 -5.54 5.64 2.39
N LEU A 271 -5.96 6.20 1.26
CA LEU A 271 -5.85 5.53 -0.04
C LEU A 271 -4.39 5.20 -0.38
N ALA A 272 -3.46 6.12 -0.11
CA ALA A 272 -2.03 5.89 -0.30
C ALA A 272 -1.47 4.77 0.61
N PHE A 273 -2.01 4.58 1.82
CA PHE A 273 -1.66 3.43 2.65
C PHE A 273 -2.05 2.12 1.99
N TYR A 274 -3.22 2.03 1.35
CA TYR A 274 -3.60 0.81 0.65
C TYR A 274 -2.77 0.57 -0.59
N ALA A 275 -2.44 1.64 -1.33
CA ALA A 275 -1.51 1.56 -2.44
C ALA A 275 -0.16 0.97 -2.01
N LEU A 276 0.35 1.41 -0.85
CA LEU A 276 1.55 0.85 -0.22
C LEU A 276 1.39 -0.65 0.09
N GLU A 277 0.25 -1.09 0.63
CA GLU A 277 0.03 -2.52 0.90
C GLU A 277 -0.02 -3.34 -0.40
N CYS A 278 -0.70 -2.85 -1.45
CA CYS A 278 -0.74 -3.50 -2.77
C CYS A 278 0.67 -3.66 -3.39
N LEU A 279 1.49 -2.60 -3.33
CA LEU A 279 2.85 -2.61 -3.87
C LEU A 279 3.83 -3.46 -3.04
N ASN A 280 3.52 -3.74 -1.76
CA ASN A 280 4.36 -4.58 -0.90
C ASN A 280 3.92 -6.05 -0.89
N ALA A 281 2.69 -6.34 -1.32
CA ALA A 281 2.17 -7.70 -1.36
C ALA A 281 2.82 -8.56 -2.47
N SER A 282 3.43 -7.94 -3.48
CA SER A 282 4.05 -8.62 -4.62
C SER A 282 5.11 -7.73 -5.28
N THR A 283 5.68 -8.17 -6.40
CA THR A 283 6.56 -7.38 -7.27
C THR A 283 5.80 -6.43 -8.22
N ARG A 284 4.52 -6.15 -7.95
CA ARG A 284 3.65 -5.25 -8.72
C ARG A 284 4.36 -3.94 -9.12
N HIS A 285 4.16 -3.52 -10.37
CA HIS A 285 4.81 -2.33 -10.92
C HIS A 285 4.13 -1.02 -10.51
N PHE A 286 2.79 -1.00 -10.52
CA PHE A 286 1.96 0.13 -10.10
C PHE A 286 0.64 -0.35 -9.52
N THR A 287 -0.13 0.50 -8.86
CA THR A 287 -1.49 0.19 -8.42
C THR A 287 -2.43 1.37 -8.64
N ALA A 288 -3.72 1.08 -8.82
CA ALA A 288 -4.76 2.09 -8.98
C ALA A 288 -5.69 2.12 -7.76
N GLY A 289 -6.02 3.33 -7.32
CA GLY A 289 -6.97 3.60 -6.26
C GLY A 289 -8.10 4.50 -6.75
N ILE A 290 -9.27 4.38 -6.13
CA ILE A 290 -10.43 5.23 -6.37
C ILE A 290 -10.79 5.91 -5.05
N LEU A 291 -10.87 7.24 -5.07
CA LEU A 291 -11.34 8.03 -3.94
C LEU A 291 -12.76 8.51 -4.25
N ILE A 292 -13.71 8.16 -3.39
CA ILE A 292 -15.14 8.44 -3.56
C ILE A 292 -15.59 9.39 -2.44
N ASP A 293 -16.02 10.59 -2.81
CA ASP A 293 -16.59 11.60 -1.92
C ASP A 293 -18.06 11.81 -2.24
N ARG A 294 -18.90 10.97 -1.63
CA ARG A 294 -20.30 10.77 -2.04
C ARG A 294 -20.36 10.48 -3.54
N PHE A 295 -20.93 11.37 -4.33
CA PHE A 295 -21.03 11.19 -5.78
C PHE A 295 -19.77 11.55 -6.55
N LYS A 296 -18.82 12.26 -5.94
CA LYS A 296 -17.59 12.69 -6.62
C LYS A 296 -16.55 11.58 -6.59
N VAL A 297 -15.91 11.33 -7.72
CA VAL A 297 -14.92 10.29 -7.90
C VAL A 297 -13.64 10.89 -8.47
N SER A 298 -12.51 10.51 -7.91
CA SER A 298 -11.18 10.72 -8.51
C SER A 298 -10.43 9.41 -8.61
N LEU A 299 -9.67 9.25 -9.70
CA LEU A 299 -8.85 8.08 -9.94
C LEU A 299 -7.40 8.40 -9.62
N TRP A 300 -6.69 7.41 -9.07
CA TRP A 300 -5.35 7.57 -8.54
C TRP A 300 -4.45 6.46 -9.04
N TYR A 301 -3.30 6.83 -9.58
CA TYR A 301 -2.23 5.94 -10.00
C TYR A 301 -1.07 6.11 -9.04
N TYR A 302 -0.49 4.99 -8.60
CA TYR A 302 0.68 4.95 -7.73
C TYR A 302 1.71 3.98 -8.27
N ASP A 303 2.93 4.44 -8.47
CA ASP A 303 4.08 3.56 -8.67
C ASP A 303 5.25 3.96 -7.76
N ARG A 304 6.42 3.39 -7.99
CA ARG A 304 7.61 3.68 -7.16
C ARG A 304 8.25 5.04 -7.45
N ALA A 305 7.79 5.79 -8.45
CA ALA A 305 8.33 7.06 -8.90
C ALA A 305 7.39 8.25 -8.65
N CYS A 306 6.07 8.08 -8.79
CA CYS A 306 5.12 9.19 -8.75
C CYS A 306 3.69 8.80 -8.33
N ILE A 307 2.86 9.83 -8.11
CA ILE A 307 1.43 9.71 -7.84
C ILE A 307 0.68 10.57 -8.86
N ILE A 308 -0.24 9.96 -9.62
CA ILE A 308 -1.03 10.65 -10.65
C ILE A 308 -2.51 10.59 -10.36
N ARG A 309 -3.20 11.73 -10.49
CA ARG A 309 -4.63 11.86 -10.19
C ARG A 309 -5.40 12.29 -11.43
N SER A 310 -6.57 11.70 -11.68
CA SER A 310 -7.48 12.18 -12.72
C SER A 310 -8.21 13.46 -12.30
N ASP A 311 -8.85 14.11 -13.27
CA ASP A 311 -9.95 15.03 -12.98
C ASP A 311 -11.06 14.31 -12.20
N GLU A 312 -11.74 15.06 -11.33
CA GLU A 312 -12.91 14.58 -10.61
C GLU A 312 -14.14 14.56 -11.54
N PHE A 313 -15.02 13.59 -11.34
CA PHE A 313 -16.35 13.58 -11.97
C PHE A 313 -17.41 13.22 -10.94
N ASN A 314 -18.67 13.60 -11.19
CA ASN A 314 -19.79 13.25 -10.33
C ASN A 314 -20.64 12.16 -11.00
N PHE A 315 -20.70 10.95 -10.43
CA PHE A 315 -21.38 9.83 -11.10
C PHE A 315 -22.91 9.93 -11.14
N ASP A 316 -23.54 10.77 -10.32
CA ASP A 316 -24.98 11.06 -10.42
C ASP A 316 -25.29 11.91 -11.67
N SER A 317 -24.51 12.98 -11.88
CA SER A 317 -24.67 13.84 -13.06
C SER A 317 -23.97 13.33 -14.32
N GLU A 318 -22.95 12.48 -14.17
CA GLU A 318 -22.11 11.94 -15.25
C GLU A 318 -22.04 10.40 -15.17
N PRO A 319 -23.18 9.68 -15.24
CA PRO A 319 -23.21 8.22 -15.13
C PRO A 319 -22.44 7.52 -16.26
N ASN A 320 -22.26 8.20 -17.39
CA ASN A 320 -21.40 7.79 -18.50
C ASN A 320 -19.93 7.60 -18.12
N LYS A 321 -19.36 8.51 -17.32
CA LYS A 321 -18.00 8.34 -16.81
C LYS A 321 -17.92 7.20 -15.80
N PHE A 322 -18.96 7.03 -14.99
CA PHE A 322 -19.03 5.91 -14.05
C PHE A 322 -19.08 4.55 -14.75
N ALA A 323 -19.95 4.42 -15.75
CA ALA A 323 -20.03 3.23 -16.61
C ALA A 323 -18.68 2.93 -17.29
N THR A 324 -18.02 3.97 -17.83
CA THR A 324 -16.70 3.85 -18.46
C THR A 324 -15.63 3.36 -17.49
N MET A 325 -15.56 3.96 -16.29
CA MET A 325 -14.62 3.57 -15.23
C MET A 325 -14.83 2.10 -14.82
N LEU A 326 -16.08 1.73 -14.51
CA LEU A 326 -16.43 0.39 -14.05
C LEU A 326 -16.12 -0.68 -15.09
N TYR A 327 -16.47 -0.42 -16.35
CA TYR A 327 -16.20 -1.33 -17.45
C TYR A 327 -14.69 -1.48 -17.71
N ALA A 328 -13.93 -0.39 -17.66
CA ALA A 328 -12.47 -0.45 -17.80
C ALA A 328 -11.82 -1.26 -16.67
N MET A 329 -12.23 -1.01 -15.42
CA MET A 329 -11.74 -1.76 -14.26
C MET A 329 -12.05 -3.25 -14.36
N SER A 330 -13.25 -3.61 -14.80
CA SER A 330 -13.65 -5.00 -14.97
C SER A 330 -12.91 -5.65 -16.15
N ASN A 331 -12.68 -4.96 -17.26
CA ASN A 331 -12.11 -5.57 -18.47
C ASN A 331 -10.59 -5.47 -18.58
N CYS A 332 -9.91 -4.74 -17.69
CA CYS A 332 -8.45 -4.65 -17.75
C CYS A 332 -7.80 -6.04 -17.55
N SER A 333 -6.61 -6.22 -18.08
CA SER A 333 -5.74 -7.39 -17.87
C SER A 333 -5.01 -7.30 -16.53
N ALA A 334 -4.32 -8.39 -16.14
CA ALA A 334 -3.47 -8.35 -14.94
C ALA A 334 -2.37 -7.28 -15.06
N LYS A 335 -1.76 -7.14 -16.25
CA LYS A 335 -0.76 -6.11 -16.53
C LYS A 335 -1.32 -4.69 -16.35
N GLU A 336 -2.52 -4.43 -16.87
CA GLU A 336 -3.22 -3.15 -16.73
C GLU A 336 -3.77 -2.92 -15.31
N ALA A 337 -3.89 -3.95 -14.48
CA ALA A 337 -4.07 -3.82 -13.03
C ALA A 337 -2.75 -3.65 -12.26
N GLY A 338 -1.63 -3.55 -13.00
CA GLY A 338 -0.28 -3.30 -12.51
C GLY A 338 0.51 -4.53 -12.04
N PHE A 339 -0.07 -5.73 -12.14
CA PHE A 339 0.62 -6.96 -11.77
C PHE A 339 1.86 -7.19 -12.64
N ASP A 340 2.90 -7.74 -12.02
CA ASP A 340 4.15 -8.05 -12.67
C ASP A 340 3.98 -9.22 -13.65
N PRO A 341 4.19 -9.04 -14.97
CA PRO A 341 4.05 -10.11 -15.96
C PRO A 341 5.10 -11.21 -15.81
N HIS A 342 6.18 -10.98 -15.07
CA HIS A 342 7.19 -11.98 -14.75
C HIS A 342 6.75 -12.89 -13.60
N LEU A 343 5.76 -12.50 -12.80
CA LEU A 343 5.28 -13.27 -11.65
C LEU A 343 4.01 -14.05 -12.01
N SER A 344 4.08 -15.37 -11.91
CA SER A 344 2.92 -16.26 -12.07
C SER A 344 2.57 -16.93 -10.75
N LEU A 345 1.35 -16.73 -10.30
CA LEU A 345 0.81 -17.40 -9.12
C LEU A 345 0.49 -18.86 -9.45
N PRO A 346 0.60 -19.80 -8.50
CA PRO A 346 0.32 -21.20 -8.74
C PRO A 346 -1.15 -21.42 -9.16
N ALA A 347 -1.35 -22.20 -10.22
CA ALA A 347 -2.66 -22.40 -10.85
C ALA A 347 -3.68 -23.15 -9.97
N GLU A 348 -3.23 -23.90 -8.96
CA GLU A 348 -4.11 -24.67 -8.09
C GLU A 348 -4.60 -23.83 -6.90
N LEU A 349 -5.84 -23.35 -7.00
CA LEU A 349 -6.60 -22.96 -5.81
C LEU A 349 -6.78 -24.22 -4.93
N PRO A 350 -6.52 -24.14 -3.60
CA PRO A 350 -6.71 -25.29 -2.73
C PRO A 350 -8.13 -25.84 -2.85
N LYS A 351 -8.26 -27.13 -3.21
CA LYS A 351 -9.55 -27.84 -3.33
C LYS A 351 -10.38 -27.84 -2.03
N ARG A 352 -9.82 -27.37 -0.90
CA ARG A 352 -10.49 -27.24 0.40
C ARG A 352 -10.14 -25.91 1.09
N PRO A 353 -11.10 -24.97 1.23
CA PRO A 353 -10.85 -23.65 1.82
C PRO A 353 -10.58 -23.63 3.33
N ARG A 354 -10.72 -24.74 4.06
CA ARG A 354 -10.79 -24.74 5.53
C ARG A 354 -9.46 -24.50 6.26
N LYS A 355 -8.32 -24.44 5.55
CA LYS A 355 -7.01 -24.03 6.09
C LYS A 355 -6.38 -22.89 5.27
N LEU A 356 -7.19 -22.02 4.67
CA LEU A 356 -6.69 -20.95 3.79
C LEU A 356 -5.99 -19.79 4.50
N ALA A 357 -6.12 -19.68 5.82
CA ALA A 357 -5.63 -18.54 6.61
C ALA A 357 -4.10 -18.30 6.50
N GLY A 358 -3.32 -19.22 5.93
CA GLY A 358 -1.90 -19.05 5.67
C GLY A 358 -1.44 -19.37 4.24
N PHE A 359 -2.33 -19.70 3.29
CA PHE A 359 -1.90 -20.30 2.02
C PHE A 359 -1.39 -19.28 0.99
N TRP A 360 -1.84 -18.02 1.04
CA TRP A 360 -1.41 -16.95 0.13
C TRP A 360 -1.18 -15.63 0.87
N GLN A 361 -0.54 -15.64 2.04
CA GLN A 361 -0.21 -14.37 2.71
C GLN A 361 0.81 -13.55 1.91
N ASP A 362 1.55 -14.19 1.01
CA ASP A 362 2.58 -13.61 0.19
C ASP A 362 2.75 -14.37 -1.14
N VAL A 363 3.81 -14.04 -1.86
CA VAL A 363 4.20 -14.63 -3.15
C VAL A 363 4.95 -15.97 -3.02
N ILE A 364 5.00 -16.58 -1.84
CA ILE A 364 5.69 -17.88 -1.67
C ILE A 364 5.00 -18.94 -2.53
N GLY A 365 5.82 -19.75 -3.20
CA GLY A 365 5.38 -20.78 -4.14
C GLY A 365 5.12 -20.27 -5.56
N ALA A 366 4.99 -18.95 -5.77
CA ALA A 366 4.88 -18.37 -7.10
C ALA A 366 6.15 -18.60 -7.92
N THR A 367 5.99 -18.61 -9.25
CA THR A 367 7.11 -18.72 -10.18
C THR A 367 7.39 -17.36 -10.79
N PHE A 368 8.66 -16.98 -10.84
CA PHE A 368 9.16 -15.76 -11.42
C PHE A 368 9.98 -16.08 -12.68
N SER A 369 9.60 -15.53 -13.83
CA SER A 369 10.34 -15.66 -15.08
C SER A 369 11.29 -14.46 -15.22
N PHE A 370 12.57 -14.70 -15.00
CA PHE A 370 13.56 -13.64 -15.03
C PHE A 370 13.70 -13.08 -16.46
N PRO A 371 13.63 -11.75 -16.66
CA PRO A 371 13.68 -11.18 -17.99
C PRO A 371 15.03 -11.43 -18.69
N PRO A 372 15.07 -11.33 -20.03
CA PRO A 372 16.31 -11.41 -20.78
C PRO A 372 17.36 -10.45 -20.21
N THR A 373 18.54 -10.99 -19.95
CA THR A 373 19.66 -10.27 -19.31
C THR A 373 20.25 -9.29 -20.33
N THR A 374 20.33 -8.00 -19.99
CA THR A 374 20.90 -6.95 -20.87
C THR A 374 22.42 -6.86 -20.79
N SER A 375 23.05 -7.46 -19.78
CA SER A 375 24.48 -7.35 -19.54
C SER A 375 24.96 -8.48 -18.63
N PHE A 376 26.18 -8.97 -18.85
CA PHE A 376 26.87 -10.06 -18.13
C PHE A 376 26.65 -11.46 -18.70
N GLN A 377 27.29 -11.71 -19.85
CA GLN A 377 27.78 -13.06 -20.13
C GLN A 377 28.93 -13.31 -19.15
N ASN A 378 28.75 -14.23 -18.20
CA ASN A 378 29.88 -14.77 -17.46
C ASN A 378 30.86 -15.39 -18.48
N ALA A 379 31.99 -14.72 -18.72
CA ALA A 379 33.04 -15.14 -19.65
C ALA A 379 33.67 -16.52 -19.32
N SER A 380 33.25 -17.17 -18.23
CA SER A 380 33.78 -18.47 -17.79
C SER A 380 32.93 -19.69 -18.14
N LYS A 381 31.74 -19.55 -18.76
CA LYS A 381 30.99 -20.71 -19.27
C LYS A 381 30.39 -20.38 -20.64
N SER A 382 31.03 -20.92 -21.68
CA SER A 382 30.64 -20.92 -23.09
C SER A 382 29.31 -21.66 -23.35
N LYS A 383 28.22 -21.26 -22.70
CA LYS A 383 26.87 -21.72 -23.04
C LYS A 383 26.05 -20.54 -23.53
N PRO A 384 25.39 -20.67 -24.69
CA PRO A 384 24.59 -19.60 -25.25
C PRO A 384 23.46 -19.23 -24.27
N VAL A 385 23.31 -17.94 -24.03
CA VAL A 385 22.20 -17.32 -23.29
C VAL A 385 20.93 -17.52 -24.10
N ILE A 386 20.16 -18.58 -23.85
CA ILE A 386 18.77 -18.68 -24.30
C ILE A 386 17.95 -19.51 -23.30
N SER A 387 17.54 -18.89 -22.20
CA SER A 387 16.21 -19.06 -21.59
C SER A 387 16.15 -18.17 -20.35
N SER A 388 15.20 -17.24 -20.30
CA SER A 388 14.77 -16.55 -19.08
C SER A 388 14.63 -17.55 -17.92
N PRO A 389 15.52 -17.53 -16.90
CA PRO A 389 15.46 -18.55 -15.85
C PRO A 389 14.12 -18.45 -15.13
N LEU A 390 13.49 -19.60 -14.96
CA LEU A 390 12.27 -19.73 -14.18
C LEU A 390 12.65 -20.05 -12.74
N LEU A 391 12.14 -19.27 -11.79
CA LEU A 391 12.54 -19.29 -10.40
C LEU A 391 11.31 -19.53 -9.53
N ARG A 392 11.30 -20.51 -8.63
CA ARG A 392 10.26 -20.60 -7.60
C ARG A 392 10.64 -19.72 -6.41
N ILE A 393 9.71 -18.90 -5.95
CA ILE A 393 9.88 -18.15 -4.70
C ILE A 393 9.67 -19.10 -3.52
N VAL A 394 10.69 -19.23 -2.68
CA VAL A 394 10.69 -20.11 -1.50
C VAL A 394 10.45 -19.31 -0.23
N GLU A 395 11.02 -18.10 -0.15
CA GLU A 395 10.97 -17.27 1.04
C GLU A 395 11.07 -15.80 0.65
N ASN A 396 10.39 -14.92 1.38
CA ASN A 396 10.62 -13.47 1.35
C ASN A 396 11.65 -13.11 2.42
N ILE A 397 12.86 -12.73 1.99
CA ILE A 397 13.98 -12.37 2.88
C ILE A 397 13.85 -10.91 3.34
N PHE A 398 13.45 -10.02 2.45
CA PHE A 398 13.36 -8.60 2.72
C PHE A 398 12.25 -7.94 1.90
N SER A 399 11.53 -7.02 2.53
CA SER A 399 10.53 -6.19 1.87
C SER A 399 10.65 -4.73 2.30
N TYR A 400 10.84 -3.84 1.34
CA TYR A 400 10.82 -2.40 1.56
C TYR A 400 9.41 -1.90 1.87
N ARG A 401 9.30 -0.91 2.76
CA ARG A 401 8.03 -0.32 3.23
C ARG A 401 8.03 1.20 3.06
N GLY A 402 8.06 1.66 1.81
CA GLY A 402 7.80 3.05 1.41
C GLY A 402 6.98 3.03 0.14
N LEU A 403 6.19 4.07 -0.11
CA LEU A 403 5.32 4.13 -1.28
C LEU A 403 6.16 4.43 -2.52
N ILE A 404 6.82 5.59 -2.48
CA ILE A 404 7.79 6.06 -3.47
C ILE A 404 9.19 5.65 -2.99
N GLY A 405 10.09 5.30 -3.92
CA GLY A 405 11.46 4.99 -3.57
C GLY A 405 11.98 3.71 -4.21
N ARG A 406 12.90 3.04 -3.52
CA ARG A 406 13.61 1.89 -4.08
C ARG A 406 12.78 0.61 -4.17
N GLY A 407 11.65 0.51 -3.45
CA GLY A 407 10.76 -0.65 -3.57
C GLY A 407 11.47 -2.00 -3.43
N THR A 408 12.57 -2.08 -2.68
CA THR A 408 13.47 -3.24 -2.73
C THR A 408 12.82 -4.47 -2.11
N MET A 409 12.74 -5.55 -2.88
CA MET A 409 12.29 -6.85 -2.42
C MET A 409 13.42 -7.86 -2.63
N VAL A 410 13.60 -8.78 -1.68
CA VAL A 410 14.59 -9.86 -1.79
C VAL A 410 13.93 -11.18 -1.45
N TYR A 411 14.09 -12.16 -2.32
CA TYR A 411 13.51 -13.47 -2.22
C TYR A 411 14.59 -14.54 -2.23
N ARG A 412 14.41 -15.58 -1.41
CA ARG A 412 15.07 -16.87 -1.64
C ARG A 412 14.34 -17.55 -2.78
N VAL A 413 15.07 -17.98 -3.80
CA VAL A 413 14.48 -18.64 -4.96
C VAL A 413 15.16 -19.96 -5.27
N ALA A 414 14.40 -20.91 -5.80
CA ALA A 414 14.91 -22.17 -6.34
C ALA A 414 14.79 -22.15 -7.88
N PRO A 415 15.90 -22.24 -8.63
CA PRO A 415 15.85 -22.35 -10.08
C PRO A 415 15.09 -23.60 -10.53
N ILE A 416 14.26 -23.46 -11.56
CA ILE A 416 13.53 -24.55 -12.21
C ILE A 416 14.21 -24.87 -13.54
N VAL A 417 14.82 -26.06 -13.64
CA VAL A 417 15.52 -26.53 -14.84
C VAL A 417 14.80 -27.75 -15.39
N LYS A 418 14.30 -27.65 -16.63
CA LYS A 418 13.53 -28.72 -17.30
C LYS A 418 12.35 -29.23 -16.45
N GLY A 419 11.69 -28.32 -15.73
CA GLY A 419 10.55 -28.63 -14.86
C GLY A 419 10.91 -29.20 -13.49
N VAL A 420 12.20 -29.30 -13.15
CA VAL A 420 12.67 -29.79 -11.86
C VAL A 420 13.28 -28.65 -11.07
N GLU A 421 12.87 -28.51 -9.80
CA GLU A 421 13.44 -27.54 -8.86
C GLU A 421 14.84 -27.95 -8.42
N SER A 422 15.76 -26.99 -8.44
CA SER A 422 17.10 -27.15 -7.90
C SER A 422 17.07 -27.19 -6.37
N ASN A 423 17.95 -28.00 -5.78
CA ASN A 423 18.21 -27.98 -4.34
C ASN A 423 19.07 -26.77 -3.92
N GLU A 424 19.80 -26.19 -4.87
CA GLU A 424 20.57 -24.98 -4.65
C GLU A 424 19.68 -23.75 -4.79
N HIS A 425 19.77 -22.85 -3.81
CA HIS A 425 18.96 -21.65 -3.75
C HIS A 425 19.79 -20.42 -4.10
N GLU A 426 19.15 -19.46 -4.75
CA GLU A 426 19.69 -18.16 -5.11
C GLU A 426 18.91 -17.05 -4.41
N ALA A 427 19.44 -15.83 -4.45
CA ALA A 427 18.75 -14.63 -4.01
C ALA A 427 18.31 -13.82 -5.24
N LEU A 428 17.00 -13.64 -5.38
CA LEU A 428 16.42 -12.71 -6.35
C LEU A 428 16.14 -11.39 -5.63
N LYS A 429 16.77 -10.31 -6.09
CA LYS A 429 16.51 -8.96 -5.59
C LYS A 429 15.91 -8.10 -6.71
N THR A 430 14.79 -7.47 -6.42
CA THR A 430 14.14 -6.49 -7.30
C THR A 430 14.18 -5.12 -6.63
N SER A 431 14.35 -4.05 -7.39
CA SER A 431 14.42 -2.69 -6.86
C SER A 431 14.15 -1.64 -7.93
N TRP A 432 13.84 -0.43 -7.49
CA TRP A 432 13.54 0.74 -8.31
C TRP A 432 14.55 1.88 -8.05
N PRO A 433 15.85 1.70 -8.37
CA PRO A 433 16.84 2.75 -8.23
C PRO A 433 16.52 3.95 -9.13
N LEU A 434 17.05 5.13 -8.77
CA LEU A 434 17.02 6.30 -9.65
C LEU A 434 17.76 5.99 -10.96
N CYS A 435 17.27 6.50 -12.09
CA CYS A 435 17.94 6.31 -13.39
C CYS A 435 19.37 6.91 -13.42
N SER A 436 19.64 7.92 -12.58
CA SER A 436 20.96 8.54 -12.42
C SER A 436 21.93 7.74 -11.53
N ARG A 437 21.46 6.69 -10.86
CA ARG A 437 22.28 5.90 -9.93
C ARG A 437 22.94 4.75 -10.70
N ARG A 438 24.24 4.59 -10.52
CA ARG A 438 24.97 3.39 -10.99
C ARG A 438 24.34 2.12 -10.42
N LEU A 439 24.14 1.13 -11.28
CA LEU A 439 23.50 -0.13 -10.90
C LEU A 439 24.43 -1.00 -10.05
N GLU A 440 23.84 -1.81 -9.17
CA GLU A 440 24.58 -2.65 -8.24
C GLU A 440 25.37 -3.74 -8.97
N ALA A 441 24.73 -4.44 -9.92
CA ALA A 441 25.38 -5.45 -10.74
C ALA A 441 26.58 -4.88 -11.53
N GLU A 442 26.42 -3.71 -12.16
CA GLU A 442 27.50 -3.02 -12.87
C GLU A 442 28.65 -2.60 -11.95
N THR A 443 28.31 -2.15 -10.74
CA THR A 443 29.30 -1.76 -9.74
C THR A 443 30.13 -2.95 -9.32
N ILE A 444 29.48 -4.08 -8.98
CA ILE A 444 30.16 -5.33 -8.62
C ILE A 444 31.06 -5.80 -9.77
N HIS A 445 30.51 -5.88 -10.99
CA HIS A 445 31.27 -6.30 -12.17
C HIS A 445 32.50 -5.44 -12.41
N THR A 446 32.36 -4.11 -12.32
CA THR A 446 33.49 -3.19 -12.53
C THR A 446 34.57 -3.38 -11.47
N ILE A 447 34.20 -3.67 -10.21
CA ILE A 447 35.21 -3.93 -9.16
C ILE A 447 35.93 -5.24 -9.45
N VAL A 448 35.22 -6.32 -9.82
CA VAL A 448 35.84 -7.61 -10.19
C VAL A 448 36.77 -7.47 -11.39
N GLU A 449 36.41 -6.68 -12.40
CA GLU A 449 37.28 -6.45 -13.56
C GLU A 449 38.54 -5.64 -13.21
N LYS A 450 38.42 -4.64 -12.32
CA LYS A 450 39.52 -3.75 -11.97
C LYS A 450 40.41 -4.30 -10.86
N ILE A 451 39.87 -5.17 -10.01
CA ILE A 451 40.55 -5.77 -8.86
C ILE A 451 40.15 -7.26 -8.80
N PRO A 452 40.69 -8.09 -9.71
CA PRO A 452 40.33 -9.51 -9.79
C PRO A 452 40.53 -10.29 -8.49
N GLU A 453 41.47 -9.86 -7.66
CA GLU A 453 41.75 -10.42 -6.33
C GLU A 453 40.56 -10.28 -5.37
N TRP A 454 39.67 -9.31 -5.60
CA TRP A 454 38.48 -9.09 -4.78
C TRP A 454 37.28 -9.95 -5.17
N LYS A 455 37.40 -10.78 -6.21
CA LYS A 455 36.30 -11.59 -6.72
C LYS A 455 35.63 -12.42 -5.63
N ASP A 456 36.42 -13.00 -4.72
CA ASP A 456 35.91 -13.87 -3.66
C ASP A 456 35.34 -13.10 -2.45
N HIS A 457 35.57 -11.78 -2.39
CA HIS A 457 35.05 -10.87 -1.36
C HIS A 457 33.79 -10.10 -1.81
N LEU A 458 33.30 -10.34 -3.03
CA LEU A 458 32.14 -9.67 -3.60
C LEU A 458 30.98 -10.65 -3.82
N PRO A 459 29.71 -10.17 -3.84
CA PRO A 459 28.58 -11.01 -4.17
C PRO A 459 28.70 -11.59 -5.58
N GLU A 460 28.51 -12.90 -5.71
CA GLU A 460 28.50 -13.58 -7.01
C GLU A 460 27.19 -13.30 -7.73
N VAL A 461 27.25 -12.49 -8.79
CA VAL A 461 26.11 -12.15 -9.64
C VAL A 461 25.93 -13.23 -10.71
N VAL A 462 24.78 -13.88 -10.69
CA VAL A 462 24.38 -14.91 -11.66
C VAL A 462 23.82 -14.24 -12.92
N ALA A 463 22.92 -13.27 -12.73
CA ALA A 463 22.30 -12.52 -13.82
C ALA A 463 21.79 -11.15 -13.32
N SER A 464 21.63 -10.19 -14.22
CA SER A 464 20.94 -8.93 -13.92
C SER A 464 20.14 -8.40 -15.11
N ALA A 465 19.02 -7.77 -14.85
CA ALA A 465 18.21 -7.12 -15.87
C ALA A 465 17.75 -5.74 -15.38
N THR A 466 17.61 -4.81 -16.32
CA THR A 466 17.11 -3.47 -16.04
C THR A 466 16.07 -3.13 -17.09
N LEU A 467 14.91 -2.69 -16.64
CA LEU A 467 13.77 -2.32 -17.49
C LEU A 467 13.36 -0.88 -17.16
N SER A 468 13.32 -0.05 -18.19
CA SER A 468 12.80 1.32 -18.17
C SER A 468 11.28 1.35 -17.98
N ALA A 469 10.74 2.54 -17.76
CA ALA A 469 9.29 2.72 -17.66
C ALA A 469 8.59 2.37 -18.99
N GLU A 470 9.25 2.67 -20.10
CA GLU A 470 8.81 2.40 -21.47
C GLU A 470 8.80 0.91 -21.78
N GLU A 471 9.87 0.18 -21.44
CA GLU A 471 9.97 -1.28 -21.63
C GLU A 471 8.94 -2.05 -20.78
N LEU A 472 8.59 -1.48 -19.62
CA LEU A 472 7.53 -2.01 -18.76
C LEU A 472 6.12 -1.58 -19.18
N GLU A 473 6.02 -0.67 -20.16
CA GLU A 473 4.78 -0.04 -20.61
C GLU A 473 4.00 0.57 -19.42
N LEU A 474 4.69 1.28 -18.53
CA LEU A 474 4.04 1.89 -17.37
C LEU A 474 3.13 3.05 -17.82
N PRO A 475 1.89 3.14 -17.29
CA PRO A 475 0.96 4.22 -17.63
C PRO A 475 1.54 5.62 -17.43
N ARG A 476 2.43 5.80 -16.43
CA ARG A 476 3.07 7.10 -16.16
C ARG A 476 3.82 7.69 -17.36
N VAL A 477 4.32 6.88 -18.29
CA VAL A 477 5.06 7.37 -19.48
C VAL A 477 4.17 8.30 -20.30
N GLU A 478 2.92 7.92 -20.52
CA GLU A 478 1.95 8.73 -21.27
C GLU A 478 1.31 9.80 -20.38
N LEU A 479 0.95 9.46 -19.14
CA LEU A 479 0.28 10.40 -18.24
C LEU A 479 1.14 11.62 -17.89
N LEU A 480 2.46 11.47 -17.76
CA LEU A 480 3.38 12.58 -17.50
C LEU A 480 3.53 13.54 -18.69
N LYS A 481 3.02 13.20 -19.87
CA LYS A 481 2.90 14.14 -21.00
C LYS A 481 1.71 15.10 -20.82
N LEU A 482 0.75 14.71 -19.98
CA LEU A 482 -0.51 15.43 -19.75
C LEU A 482 -0.53 16.20 -18.42
N CYS A 483 0.42 15.93 -17.53
CA CYS A 483 0.51 16.57 -16.22
C CYS A 483 1.95 16.90 -15.83
N SER A 484 2.11 17.80 -14.86
CA SER A 484 3.41 18.11 -14.26
C SER A 484 3.50 17.56 -12.85
N VAL A 485 4.60 16.90 -12.50
CA VAL A 485 4.94 16.51 -11.12
C VAL A 485 6.07 17.41 -10.62
N GLU A 486 5.86 18.05 -9.47
CA GLU A 486 6.83 19.02 -8.92
C GLU A 486 8.19 18.37 -8.63
N ARG A 487 8.19 17.19 -8.00
CA ARG A 487 9.41 16.44 -7.65
C ARG A 487 9.43 15.07 -8.31
N PHE A 488 9.63 15.01 -9.62
CA PHE A 488 9.76 13.73 -10.29
C PHE A 488 11.16 13.12 -10.10
N GLU A 489 11.19 11.86 -9.66
CA GLU A 489 12.41 11.07 -9.52
C GLU A 489 12.27 9.83 -10.38
N ASP A 490 12.83 9.88 -11.59
CA ASP A 490 12.71 8.78 -12.52
C ASP A 490 13.51 7.55 -12.05
N ARG A 491 12.92 6.37 -12.28
CA ARG A 491 13.36 5.10 -11.73
C ARG A 491 13.17 3.98 -12.73
N TRP A 492 14.13 3.07 -12.75
CA TRP A 492 14.08 1.84 -13.54
C TRP A 492 13.86 0.64 -12.64
N LEU A 493 13.17 -0.39 -13.12
CA LEU A 493 13.14 -1.68 -12.43
C LEU A 493 14.48 -2.37 -12.66
N HIS A 494 15.25 -2.60 -11.61
CA HIS A 494 16.48 -3.35 -11.64
C HIS A 494 16.33 -4.66 -10.85
N MET A 495 16.65 -5.76 -11.51
CA MET A 495 16.62 -7.11 -10.98
C MET A 495 18.02 -7.71 -11.01
N ILE A 496 18.39 -8.37 -9.92
CA ILE A 496 19.68 -9.06 -9.80
C ILE A 496 19.44 -10.43 -9.16
N LEU A 497 19.96 -11.45 -9.81
CA LEU A 497 20.00 -12.83 -9.32
C LEU A 497 21.43 -13.10 -8.88
N MET A 498 21.60 -13.53 -7.63
CA MET A 498 22.90 -13.74 -7.03
C MET A 498 22.93 -15.03 -6.21
N LYS A 499 24.14 -15.51 -5.92
CA LYS A 499 24.32 -16.58 -4.94
C LYS A 499 23.69 -16.20 -3.61
N LEU A 500 22.96 -17.13 -3.00
CA LEU A 500 22.42 -16.92 -1.66
C LEU A 500 23.51 -17.15 -0.61
N TYR A 501 23.76 -16.15 0.21
CA TYR A 501 24.70 -16.25 1.34
C TYR A 501 23.94 -16.45 2.66
N GLY A 502 24.51 -17.27 3.55
CA GLY A 502 24.01 -17.44 4.91
C GLY A 502 24.30 -16.23 5.78
N LYS A 503 23.55 -16.08 6.88
CA LYS A 503 23.82 -15.01 7.85
C LYS A 503 25.01 -15.39 8.74
N LEU A 504 25.88 -14.43 9.02
CA LEU A 504 27.05 -14.66 9.88
C LEU A 504 26.68 -15.18 11.28
N TRP A 505 25.54 -14.77 11.84
CA TRP A 505 25.10 -15.23 13.17
C TRP A 505 24.44 -16.62 13.16
N GLU A 506 24.22 -17.23 11.99
CA GLU A 506 23.77 -18.62 11.87
C GLU A 506 24.94 -19.62 11.90
N VAL A 507 26.17 -19.10 11.99
CA VAL A 507 27.38 -19.91 12.14
C VAL A 507 27.39 -20.54 13.53
N GLY A 508 27.43 -21.87 13.58
CA GLY A 508 27.12 -22.67 14.77
C GLY A 508 28.18 -22.68 15.88
N SER A 509 29.29 -21.95 15.74
CA SER A 509 30.31 -21.81 16.77
C SER A 509 31.12 -20.52 16.61
N VAL A 510 31.80 -20.10 17.68
CA VAL A 510 32.67 -18.92 17.68
C VAL A 510 33.87 -19.13 16.76
N GLU A 511 34.42 -20.35 16.73
CA GLU A 511 35.56 -20.72 15.88
C GLU A 511 35.18 -20.64 14.40
N ALA A 512 34.04 -21.23 14.02
CA ALA A 512 33.55 -21.14 12.65
C ALA A 512 33.19 -19.69 12.27
N PHE A 513 32.68 -18.89 13.22
CA PHE A 513 32.44 -17.47 12.98
C PHE A 513 33.76 -16.72 12.77
N GLN A 514 34.78 -16.99 13.59
CA GLN A 514 36.11 -16.41 13.45
C GLN A 514 36.71 -16.79 12.09
N ASP A 515 36.63 -18.05 11.69
CA ASP A 515 37.12 -18.51 10.39
C ASP A 515 36.42 -17.78 9.23
N VAL A 516 35.08 -17.67 9.27
CA VAL A 516 34.32 -16.94 8.24
C VAL A 516 34.66 -15.45 8.26
N PHE A 517 34.74 -14.83 9.44
CA PHE A 517 35.02 -13.41 9.59
C PHE A 517 36.43 -13.07 9.10
N VAL A 518 37.45 -13.84 9.50
CA VAL A 518 38.84 -13.66 9.07
C VAL A 518 38.92 -13.81 7.55
N ASN A 519 38.36 -14.86 6.96
CA ASN A 519 38.33 -15.04 5.50
C ASN A 519 37.56 -13.92 4.75
N CYS A 520 36.66 -13.20 5.41
CA CYS A 520 35.98 -12.06 4.81
C CYS A 520 36.79 -10.76 4.88
N VAL A 521 37.72 -10.64 5.84
CA VAL A 521 38.40 -9.37 6.20
C VAL A 521 39.89 -9.38 5.82
N GLU A 522 40.53 -10.54 5.84
CA GLU A 522 41.90 -10.82 5.39
C GLU A 522 41.88 -11.54 4.04
#